data_AF-A0A8T0BMK7-F1
#
_entry.id   AF-A0A8T0BMK7-F1
#
_cell.length_a   1.000
_cell.length_b   1.000
_cell.length_c   1.000
_cell.angle_alpha   90.00
_cell.angle_beta   90.00
_cell.angle_gamma   90.00
#
_symmetry.space_group_name_H-M   'P 1'
#
loop_
_entity.id
_entity.type
_entity.pdbx_description
1 polymer ?
#
loop_
_entity_poly.entity_id
_entity_poly.type
_entity_poly.pdbx_seq_one_letter_code
_entity_poly.pdbx_strand_id
1 'polypeptide(L)'
;MAVWLWLRCVIGPSLHRIHRPQDYPRPESRAGRRGWDYHPRGLERHTDSILSWASVLWSLSYYSSPLILSYLYRKGYICSTKLIPISQYIGTVLVCLLGVACLRGWGRWRNPEYHQFITILEETKKNHTSSNKKKLASYDFDFSHWPADFSWTEFSNPKLSKAGVSLLKPEPKHRGAADSLLTSLRTLPCHIIGYLIAHSFGRRMLYPGSVGLLQKAMRSMLQQGRAKLIEEYDGQRNKLVACDGNQIDTVFVDRRRNKSHGKTLVICCEGNAGFYEVGCMSTPLDGDYSVLGWNHPGFAGSTGVPFPQNEANAMDVVIQFAVHKLGFQLSDIIVYAWSIGGFTATWAVMSYPEIRALVLDASFDDLLPLALKVMPDSWRPLVTHTVRQYMNLNNAEQLCKYQGPVLLIRRTKDEIITTTGPEDIMSNRGNDLLLKILQHRYPSVMKEDGIRAVREWLAAGSQEDGESVYTGYQVDDDWCLSVLQTFQTDTDASFFGQEEMNLEGRPQLALFLARKYLRNFETTHCTPLPFSEFHVPSKLQEASKKEK
;
A
#
# COMPACT_ATOMS: atom_id res chain seq x y z
N MET A 1 -35.27 -6.41 26.16
CA MET A 1 -33.83 -6.63 25.88
C MET A 1 -33.57 -7.82 24.97
N ALA A 2 -34.20 -9.00 25.18
CA ALA A 2 -34.04 -10.20 24.35
C ALA A 2 -34.31 -9.99 22.84
N VAL A 3 -35.44 -9.36 22.48
CA VAL A 3 -35.81 -9.11 21.07
C VAL A 3 -34.81 -8.20 20.35
N TRP A 4 -34.28 -7.19 21.05
CA TRP A 4 -33.31 -6.26 20.49
C TRP A 4 -31.97 -6.96 20.21
N LEU A 5 -31.52 -7.81 21.14
CA LEU A 5 -30.29 -8.58 20.96
C LEU A 5 -30.42 -9.63 19.84
N TRP A 6 -31.60 -10.24 19.67
CA TRP A 6 -31.86 -11.12 18.53
C TRP A 6 -31.74 -10.42 17.19
N LEU A 7 -32.34 -9.22 17.06
CA LEU A 7 -32.20 -8.40 15.86
C LEU A 7 -30.72 -8.09 15.58
N ARG A 8 -29.92 -7.87 16.62
CA ARG A 8 -28.46 -7.72 16.51
C ARG A 8 -27.76 -9.00 16.07
N CYS A 9 -28.23 -10.19 16.44
CA CYS A 9 -27.69 -11.44 15.91
C CYS A 9 -28.04 -11.66 14.42
N VAL A 10 -29.21 -11.19 13.95
CA VAL A 10 -29.63 -11.27 12.54
C VAL A 10 -28.76 -10.38 11.66
N ILE A 11 -28.60 -9.11 12.04
CA ILE A 11 -27.89 -8.07 11.27
C ILE A 11 -26.38 -8.04 11.60
N GLY A 12 -25.98 -8.67 12.70
CA GLY A 12 -24.63 -8.59 13.25
C GLY A 12 -23.54 -9.13 12.34
N PRO A 13 -22.28 -8.72 12.58
CA PRO A 13 -21.14 -9.13 11.78
C PRO A 13 -20.89 -10.63 11.90
N SER A 14 -20.24 -11.19 10.91
CA SER A 14 -19.72 -12.55 10.97
C SER A 14 -18.49 -12.57 11.86
N LEU A 15 -18.47 -13.50 12.83
CA LEU A 15 -17.32 -13.76 13.69
C LEU A 15 -16.46 -14.83 13.01
N HIS A 16 -15.16 -14.58 12.91
CA HIS A 16 -14.22 -15.47 12.23
C HIS A 16 -13.35 -16.23 13.22
N ARG A 17 -12.80 -15.54 14.22
CA ARG A 17 -11.82 -16.12 15.16
C ARG A 17 -11.94 -15.51 16.55
N ILE A 18 -11.64 -16.31 17.56
CA ILE A 18 -11.52 -15.88 18.94
C ILE A 18 -10.05 -16.02 19.34
N HIS A 19 -9.40 -14.89 19.58
CA HIS A 19 -8.03 -14.81 20.09
C HIS A 19 -8.03 -15.04 21.60
N ARG A 20 -6.96 -15.65 22.13
CA ARG A 20 -6.84 -15.89 23.57
C ARG A 20 -6.67 -14.53 24.30
N PRO A 21 -7.34 -14.30 25.45
CA PRO A 21 -7.17 -13.06 26.21
C PRO A 21 -5.73 -12.87 26.68
N GLN A 22 -5.19 -11.66 26.55
CA GLN A 22 -3.83 -11.28 26.97
C GLN A 22 -3.57 -11.44 28.49
N ASP A 23 -4.61 -11.61 29.30
CA ASP A 23 -4.53 -11.65 30.77
C ASP A 23 -4.14 -13.02 31.36
N TYR A 24 -3.98 -14.07 30.54
CA TYR A 24 -3.48 -15.37 31.02
C TYR A 24 -1.94 -15.41 31.05
N PRO A 25 -1.32 -15.96 32.11
CA PRO A 25 0.14 -16.06 32.20
C PRO A 25 0.71 -16.78 30.99
N ARG A 26 1.78 -16.20 30.43
CA ARG A 26 2.47 -16.65 29.21
C ARG A 26 2.87 -18.13 29.35
N PRO A 27 2.30 -19.04 28.54
CA PRO A 27 2.86 -20.38 28.44
C PRO A 27 4.23 -20.29 27.75
N GLU A 28 5.24 -20.95 28.29
CA GLU A 28 6.60 -20.99 27.73
C GLU A 28 6.63 -21.64 26.33
N SER A 29 5.61 -22.40 25.95
CA SER A 29 5.51 -23.08 24.66
C SER A 29 4.71 -22.31 23.59
N ARG A 30 5.21 -22.30 22.34
CA ARG A 30 4.51 -21.75 21.15
C ARG A 30 3.13 -22.40 20.90
N ALA A 31 2.88 -23.59 21.46
CA ALA A 31 1.61 -24.31 21.34
C ALA A 31 0.49 -23.71 22.22
N GLY A 32 0.82 -23.04 23.33
CA GLY A 32 -0.17 -22.48 24.27
C GLY A 32 -0.78 -21.13 23.87
N ARG A 33 -0.27 -20.50 22.80
CA ARG A 33 -0.62 -19.13 22.38
C ARG A 33 -1.80 -19.03 21.39
N ARG A 34 -2.31 -20.15 20.90
CA ARG A 34 -3.22 -20.14 19.74
C ARG A 34 -4.67 -19.89 20.16
N GLY A 35 -5.30 -18.91 19.53
CA GLY A 35 -6.76 -18.78 19.48
C GLY A 35 -7.40 -19.93 18.71
N TRP A 36 -8.73 -19.94 18.62
CA TRP A 36 -9.50 -20.91 17.83
C TRP A 36 -10.45 -20.21 16.86
N ASP A 37 -10.70 -20.88 15.74
CA ASP A 37 -11.64 -20.38 14.74
C ASP A 37 -13.08 -20.56 15.23
N TYR A 38 -13.92 -19.57 14.94
CA TYR A 38 -15.32 -19.65 15.27
C TYR A 38 -16.01 -20.66 14.35
N HIS A 39 -16.60 -21.70 14.93
CA HIS A 39 -17.32 -22.73 14.18
C HIS A 39 -18.84 -22.55 14.32
N PRO A 40 -19.54 -22.07 13.27
CA PRO A 40 -20.99 -21.97 13.29
C PRO A 40 -21.62 -23.37 13.44
N ARG A 41 -22.61 -23.52 14.32
CA ARG A 41 -23.23 -24.82 14.62
C ARG A 41 -24.58 -24.99 13.93
N GLY A 42 -24.86 -26.22 13.46
CA GLY A 42 -26.18 -26.64 12.98
C GLY A 42 -26.77 -25.71 11.90
N LEU A 43 -27.81 -24.95 12.29
CA LEU A 43 -28.56 -24.06 11.41
C LEU A 43 -27.69 -22.92 10.83
N GLU A 44 -26.82 -22.30 11.65
CA GLU A 44 -25.99 -21.17 11.21
C GLU A 44 -25.09 -21.56 10.04
N ARG A 45 -24.44 -22.73 10.12
CA ARG A 45 -23.51 -23.25 9.10
C ARG A 45 -24.19 -23.41 7.73
N HIS A 46 -25.40 -23.95 7.70
CA HIS A 46 -26.15 -24.15 6.46
C HIS A 46 -26.58 -22.81 5.88
N THR A 47 -27.11 -21.91 6.72
CA THR A 47 -27.53 -20.58 6.28
C THR A 47 -26.37 -19.72 5.79
N ASP A 48 -25.20 -19.76 6.45
CA ASP A 48 -24.00 -19.05 6.02
C ASP A 48 -23.47 -19.57 4.69
N SER A 49 -23.57 -20.88 4.46
CA SER A 49 -23.18 -21.49 3.18
C SER A 49 -24.05 -20.96 2.04
N ILE A 50 -25.38 -20.88 2.24
CA ILE A 50 -26.32 -20.33 1.25
C ILE A 50 -26.04 -18.84 0.98
N LEU A 51 -25.85 -18.04 2.04
CA LEU A 51 -25.53 -16.62 1.91
C LEU A 51 -24.17 -16.38 1.24
N SER A 52 -23.19 -17.25 1.50
CA SER A 52 -21.88 -17.20 0.84
C SER A 52 -22.00 -17.45 -0.65
N TRP A 53 -22.76 -18.47 -1.06
CA TRP A 53 -23.04 -18.73 -2.48
C TRP A 53 -23.77 -17.57 -3.15
N ALA A 54 -24.79 -17.01 -2.49
CA ALA A 54 -25.49 -15.82 -2.99
C ALA A 54 -24.53 -14.63 -3.17
N SER A 55 -23.60 -14.42 -2.23
CA SER A 55 -22.59 -13.37 -2.33
C SER A 55 -21.61 -13.61 -3.48
N VAL A 56 -21.19 -14.85 -3.73
CA VAL A 56 -20.32 -15.20 -4.86
C VAL A 56 -21.05 -14.96 -6.19
N LEU A 57 -22.30 -15.42 -6.31
CA LEU A 57 -23.13 -15.17 -7.49
C LEU A 57 -23.32 -13.68 -7.74
N TRP A 58 -23.61 -12.89 -6.70
CA TRP A 58 -23.70 -11.44 -6.80
C TRP A 58 -22.41 -10.81 -7.33
N SER A 59 -21.24 -11.21 -6.81
CA SER A 59 -19.95 -10.74 -7.31
C SER A 59 -19.74 -11.12 -8.78
N LEU A 60 -20.02 -12.36 -9.16
CA LEU A 60 -19.91 -12.82 -10.55
C LEU A 60 -20.84 -12.03 -11.47
N SER A 61 -22.10 -11.82 -11.06
CA SER A 61 -23.07 -11.01 -11.80
C SER A 61 -22.62 -9.55 -11.93
N TYR A 62 -22.03 -8.96 -10.89
CA TYR A 62 -21.49 -7.61 -10.94
C TYR A 62 -20.38 -7.49 -11.99
N TYR A 63 -19.39 -8.41 -11.97
CA TYR A 63 -18.28 -8.36 -12.92
C TYR A 63 -18.67 -8.73 -14.36
N SER A 64 -19.66 -9.62 -14.52
CA SER A 64 -20.20 -10.01 -15.83
C SER A 64 -21.34 -9.10 -16.32
N SER A 65 -21.76 -8.11 -15.53
CA SER A 65 -22.92 -7.26 -15.83
C SER A 65 -22.87 -6.57 -17.20
N PRO A 66 -21.73 -6.08 -17.74
CA PRO A 66 -21.71 -5.48 -19.07
C PRO A 66 -22.03 -6.50 -20.16
N LEU A 67 -21.53 -7.74 -20.02
CA LEU A 67 -21.79 -8.83 -20.96
C LEU A 67 -23.24 -9.31 -20.85
N ILE A 68 -23.75 -9.47 -19.62
CA ILE A 68 -25.12 -9.85 -19.35
C ILE A 68 -26.08 -8.80 -19.93
N LEU A 69 -25.83 -7.52 -19.67
CA LEU A 69 -26.67 -6.43 -20.18
C LEU A 69 -26.66 -6.37 -21.70
N SER A 70 -25.50 -6.54 -22.33
CA SER A 70 -25.38 -6.61 -23.80
C SER A 70 -26.16 -7.78 -24.39
N TYR A 71 -26.11 -8.95 -23.74
CA TYR A 71 -26.88 -10.13 -24.13
C TYR A 71 -28.39 -9.89 -23.98
N LEU A 72 -28.83 -9.35 -22.84
CA LEU A 72 -30.23 -9.06 -22.55
C LEU A 72 -30.80 -8.02 -23.51
N TYR A 73 -30.02 -6.99 -23.85
CA TYR A 73 -30.37 -6.00 -24.87
C TYR A 73 -30.53 -6.65 -26.24
N ARG A 74 -29.53 -7.40 -26.71
CA ARG A 74 -29.56 -8.08 -28.02
C ARG A 74 -30.73 -9.05 -28.16
N LYS A 75 -31.16 -9.68 -27.08
CA LYS A 75 -32.29 -10.63 -27.05
C LYS A 75 -33.64 -9.96 -26.77
N GLY A 76 -33.70 -8.64 -26.61
CA GLY A 76 -34.95 -7.90 -26.37
C GLY A 76 -35.62 -8.22 -25.04
N TYR A 77 -34.83 -8.60 -24.01
CA TYR A 77 -35.37 -8.83 -22.66
C TYR A 77 -35.64 -7.53 -21.88
N ILE A 78 -35.21 -6.38 -22.40
CA ILE A 78 -35.42 -5.04 -21.81
C ILE A 78 -36.79 -4.44 -22.26
N CYS A 79 -37.78 -5.28 -22.54
CA CYS A 79 -39.15 -4.86 -22.84
C CYS A 79 -40.05 -5.04 -21.60
N SER A 80 -40.94 -4.08 -21.34
CA SER A 80 -41.78 -4.01 -20.12
C SER A 80 -42.56 -5.29 -19.81
N THR A 81 -43.00 -6.02 -20.83
CA THR A 81 -43.76 -7.27 -20.69
C THR A 81 -42.93 -8.42 -20.10
N LYS A 82 -41.61 -8.45 -20.31
CA LYS A 82 -40.71 -9.50 -19.79
C LYS A 82 -40.01 -9.11 -18.49
N LEU A 83 -40.03 -7.83 -18.12
CA LEU A 83 -39.43 -7.33 -16.87
C LEU A 83 -40.26 -7.69 -15.63
N ILE A 84 -41.58 -7.78 -15.76
CA ILE A 84 -42.51 -8.11 -14.66
C ILE A 84 -42.23 -9.51 -14.06
N PRO A 85 -42.15 -10.61 -14.85
CA PRO A 85 -41.83 -11.91 -14.28
C PRO A 85 -40.41 -11.96 -13.68
N ILE A 86 -39.43 -11.28 -14.29
CA ILE A 86 -38.07 -11.18 -13.74
C ILE A 86 -38.06 -10.50 -12.37
N SER A 87 -38.81 -9.42 -12.20
CA SER A 87 -38.90 -8.73 -10.91
C SER A 87 -39.57 -9.60 -9.83
N GLN A 88 -40.56 -10.42 -10.19
CA GLN A 88 -41.18 -11.40 -9.28
C GLN A 88 -40.19 -12.49 -8.83
N TYR A 89 -39.36 -13.01 -9.74
CA TYR A 89 -38.31 -13.97 -9.39
C TYR A 89 -37.28 -13.35 -8.46
N ILE A 90 -36.80 -12.13 -8.77
CA ILE A 90 -35.87 -11.40 -7.91
C ILE A 90 -36.50 -11.16 -6.53
N GLY A 91 -37.76 -10.71 -6.48
CA GLY A 91 -38.49 -10.50 -5.24
C GLY A 91 -38.59 -11.76 -4.39
N THR A 92 -38.94 -12.89 -5.00
CA THR A 92 -39.00 -14.20 -4.33
C THR A 92 -37.64 -14.61 -3.76
N VAL A 93 -36.57 -14.47 -4.55
CA VAL A 93 -35.20 -14.76 -4.09
C VAL A 93 -34.81 -13.87 -2.91
N LEU A 94 -35.12 -12.57 -2.95
CA LEU A 94 -34.84 -11.65 -1.85
C LEU A 94 -35.58 -12.02 -0.56
N VAL A 95 -36.86 -12.41 -0.66
CA VAL A 95 -37.65 -12.87 0.49
C VAL A 95 -37.07 -14.16 1.07
N CYS A 96 -36.67 -15.11 0.21
CA CYS A 96 -36.00 -16.33 0.65
C CYS A 96 -34.67 -16.03 1.37
N LEU A 97 -33.84 -15.15 0.81
CA LEU A 97 -32.58 -14.74 1.44
C LEU A 97 -32.79 -14.03 2.78
N LEU A 98 -33.85 -13.21 2.90
CA LEU A 98 -34.24 -12.60 4.18
C LEU A 98 -34.63 -13.67 5.21
N GLY A 99 -35.41 -14.68 4.81
CA GLY A 99 -35.73 -15.83 5.66
C GLY A 99 -34.49 -16.58 6.13
N VAL A 100 -33.53 -16.82 5.23
CA VAL A 100 -32.23 -17.43 5.55
C VAL A 100 -31.44 -16.58 6.54
N ALA A 101 -31.43 -15.25 6.39
CA ALA A 101 -30.76 -14.34 7.32
C ALA A 101 -31.39 -14.37 8.73
N CYS A 102 -32.72 -14.46 8.83
CA CYS A 102 -33.42 -14.62 10.10
C CYS A 102 -33.08 -15.95 10.78
N LEU A 103 -33.03 -17.06 10.02
CA LEU A 103 -32.62 -18.37 10.52
C LEU A 103 -31.16 -18.37 11.00
N ARG A 104 -30.26 -17.69 10.27
CA ARG A 104 -28.88 -17.46 10.71
C ARG A 104 -28.84 -16.73 12.04
N GLY A 105 -29.60 -15.64 12.17
CA GLY A 105 -29.67 -14.87 13.42
C GLY A 105 -30.19 -15.67 14.60
N TRP A 106 -31.13 -16.58 14.37
CA TRP A 106 -31.57 -17.54 15.39
C TRP A 106 -30.45 -18.52 15.81
N GLY A 107 -29.68 -19.04 14.84
CA GLY A 107 -28.51 -19.88 15.11
C GLY A 107 -27.46 -19.16 15.96
N ARG A 108 -27.16 -17.90 15.62
CA ARG A 108 -26.24 -17.01 16.34
C ARG A 108 -26.71 -16.69 17.76
N TRP A 109 -28.00 -16.45 17.96
CA TRP A 109 -28.55 -16.21 19.30
C TRP A 109 -28.33 -17.42 20.22
N ARG A 110 -28.53 -18.63 19.70
CA ARG A 110 -28.31 -19.86 20.48
C ARG A 110 -26.83 -20.20 20.73
N ASN A 111 -25.89 -19.52 20.05
CA ASN A 111 -24.47 -19.76 20.25
C ASN A 111 -23.92 -18.85 21.38
N PRO A 112 -23.44 -19.41 22.51
CA PRO A 112 -22.96 -18.60 23.63
C PRO A 112 -21.73 -17.76 23.28
N GLU A 113 -20.83 -18.25 22.41
CA GLU A 113 -19.63 -17.52 22.00
C GLU A 113 -19.99 -16.26 21.20
N TYR A 114 -20.91 -16.41 20.24
CA TYR A 114 -21.38 -15.29 19.44
C TYR A 114 -22.19 -14.30 20.29
N HIS A 115 -23.01 -14.80 21.22
CA HIS A 115 -23.79 -13.97 22.13
C HIS A 115 -22.88 -13.10 23.03
N GLN A 116 -21.79 -13.65 23.54
CA GLN A 116 -20.79 -12.89 24.30
C GLN A 116 -20.14 -11.82 23.42
N PHE A 117 -19.68 -12.21 22.22
CA PHE A 117 -19.08 -11.31 21.25
C PHE A 117 -19.99 -10.12 20.90
N ILE A 118 -21.24 -10.36 20.50
CA ILE A 118 -22.16 -9.30 20.07
C ILE A 118 -22.48 -8.34 21.22
N THR A 119 -22.53 -8.84 22.46
CA THR A 119 -22.72 -8.02 23.66
C THR A 119 -21.54 -7.08 23.87
N ILE A 120 -20.30 -7.60 23.80
CA ILE A 120 -19.07 -6.80 23.92
C ILE A 120 -18.99 -5.76 22.79
N LEU A 121 -19.37 -6.13 21.56
CA LEU A 121 -19.37 -5.21 20.42
C LEU A 121 -20.36 -4.05 20.64
N GLU A 122 -21.59 -4.35 21.06
CA GLU A 122 -22.59 -3.30 21.32
C GLU A 122 -22.20 -2.43 22.53
N GLU A 123 -21.59 -3.01 23.57
CA GLU A 123 -21.06 -2.26 24.70
C GLU A 123 -19.93 -1.32 24.25
N THR A 124 -19.01 -1.80 23.43
CA THR A 124 -17.88 -1.00 22.91
C THR A 124 -18.35 0.13 21.98
N LYS A 125 -19.42 -0.10 21.20
CA LYS A 125 -20.03 0.95 20.36
C LYS A 125 -20.70 2.03 21.18
N LYS A 126 -21.28 1.70 22.34
CA LYS A 126 -21.87 2.68 23.25
C LYS A 126 -20.80 3.43 24.03
N ASN A 127 -19.83 2.71 24.59
CA ASN A 127 -18.78 3.23 25.44
C ASN A 127 -17.41 2.73 24.96
N HIS A 128 -16.74 3.55 24.14
CA HIS A 128 -15.42 3.23 23.57
C HIS A 128 -14.30 3.50 24.59
N THR A 129 -14.18 2.64 25.60
CA THR A 129 -13.09 2.68 26.59
C THR A 129 -11.94 1.76 26.18
N SER A 130 -10.72 2.03 26.65
CA SER A 130 -9.56 1.16 26.39
C SER A 130 -9.76 -0.26 26.91
N SER A 131 -10.51 -0.44 28.01
CA SER A 131 -10.86 -1.78 28.52
C SER A 131 -11.79 -2.54 27.59
N ASN A 132 -12.82 -1.87 27.06
CA ASN A 132 -13.77 -2.50 26.14
C ASN A 132 -13.10 -2.82 24.79
N LYS A 133 -12.22 -1.93 24.31
CA LYS A 133 -11.38 -2.20 23.14
C LYS A 133 -10.52 -3.45 23.33
N LYS A 134 -9.87 -3.62 24.47
CA LYS A 134 -9.07 -4.84 24.76
C LYS A 134 -9.92 -6.10 24.73
N LYS A 135 -11.14 -6.06 25.29
CA LYS A 135 -12.09 -7.18 25.21
C LYS A 135 -12.53 -7.44 23.77
N LEU A 136 -12.79 -6.41 22.98
CA LEU A 136 -13.18 -6.57 21.59
C LEU A 136 -12.03 -7.10 20.72
N ALA A 137 -10.79 -6.74 21.03
CA ALA A 137 -9.60 -7.21 20.35
C ALA A 137 -9.35 -8.72 20.48
N SER A 138 -10.03 -9.41 21.41
CA SER A 138 -10.00 -10.88 21.46
C SER A 138 -10.87 -11.54 20.38
N TYR A 139 -11.50 -10.79 19.49
CA TYR A 139 -12.37 -11.30 18.43
C TYR A 139 -11.97 -10.73 17.07
N ASP A 140 -11.84 -11.59 16.05
CA ASP A 140 -11.75 -11.18 14.65
C ASP A 140 -13.10 -11.36 13.96
N PHE A 141 -13.64 -10.28 13.39
CA PHE A 141 -14.97 -10.22 12.79
C PHE A 141 -14.99 -9.23 11.63
N ASP A 142 -16.14 -9.12 10.95
CA ASP A 142 -16.29 -8.22 9.80
C ASP A 142 -15.90 -6.77 10.13
N PHE A 143 -14.85 -6.28 9.47
CA PHE A 143 -14.23 -4.99 9.77
C PHE A 143 -15.19 -3.81 9.69
N SER A 144 -16.22 -3.86 8.83
CA SER A 144 -17.24 -2.81 8.73
C SER A 144 -17.90 -2.45 10.06
N HIS A 145 -17.98 -3.40 11.00
CA HIS A 145 -18.58 -3.20 12.31
C HIS A 145 -17.59 -2.77 13.41
N TRP A 146 -16.29 -2.80 13.12
CA TRP A 146 -15.25 -2.40 14.05
C TRP A 146 -15.36 -0.90 14.37
N PRO A 147 -15.37 -0.47 15.65
CA PRO A 147 -15.44 0.95 16.01
C PRO A 147 -14.23 1.73 15.49
N ALA A 148 -14.40 3.00 15.11
CA ALA A 148 -13.26 3.83 14.71
C ALA A 148 -12.31 4.04 15.89
N ASP A 149 -11.02 3.77 15.68
CA ASP A 149 -9.98 3.95 16.68
C ASP A 149 -9.33 5.33 16.58
N PHE A 150 -9.22 5.89 15.39
CA PHE A 150 -8.64 7.22 15.18
C PHE A 150 -9.27 7.86 13.96
N SER A 151 -9.55 9.15 14.02
CA SER A 151 -10.03 9.91 12.88
C SER A 151 -9.10 11.08 12.57
N TRP A 152 -8.91 11.32 11.28
CA TRP A 152 -8.19 12.48 10.76
C TRP A 152 -8.68 13.82 11.35
N THR A 153 -9.99 13.93 11.66
CA THR A 153 -10.58 15.14 12.24
C THR A 153 -10.21 15.41 13.69
N GLU A 154 -9.57 14.47 14.40
CA GLU A 154 -9.17 14.66 15.80
C GLU A 154 -8.06 15.71 15.95
N PHE A 155 -7.14 15.79 14.98
CA PHE A 155 -5.96 16.67 15.03
C PHE A 155 -5.83 17.59 13.81
N SER A 156 -6.55 17.31 12.73
CA SER A 156 -6.53 18.15 11.52
C SER A 156 -7.65 19.19 11.54
N ASN A 157 -7.34 20.40 11.07
CA ASN A 157 -8.31 21.50 11.05
C ASN A 157 -9.43 21.19 10.02
N PRO A 158 -10.71 21.09 10.42
CA PRO A 158 -11.82 20.69 9.53
C PRO A 158 -12.02 21.62 8.31
N LYS A 159 -11.43 22.82 8.34
CA LYS A 159 -11.46 23.80 7.24
C LYS A 159 -10.48 23.47 6.10
N LEU A 160 -9.50 22.60 6.32
CA LEU A 160 -8.66 22.02 5.26
C LEU A 160 -9.42 20.89 4.54
N SER A 161 -10.51 21.29 3.91
CA SER A 161 -11.00 20.83 2.60
C SER A 161 -11.32 19.33 2.40
N LYS A 162 -12.60 19.07 2.07
CA LYS A 162 -13.14 17.83 1.46
C LYS A 162 -12.42 17.35 0.19
N ALA A 163 -11.48 18.13 -0.36
CA ALA A 163 -10.68 17.76 -1.54
C ALA A 163 -9.53 16.78 -1.25
N GLY A 164 -9.27 16.45 0.04
CA GLY A 164 -8.19 15.55 0.43
C GLY A 164 -6.84 16.24 0.59
N VAL A 165 -5.81 15.46 0.93
CA VAL A 165 -4.44 15.97 1.09
C VAL A 165 -3.84 16.38 -0.26
N SER A 166 -2.89 17.31 -0.26
CA SER A 166 -2.32 17.79 -1.52
C SER A 166 -1.51 16.69 -2.21
N LEU A 167 -1.93 16.33 -3.42
CA LEU A 167 -1.06 15.61 -4.36
C LEU A 167 -0.13 16.59 -5.07
N LEU A 168 0.97 16.07 -5.61
CA LEU A 168 1.74 16.82 -6.59
C LEU A 168 0.88 17.03 -7.84
N LYS A 169 0.59 18.29 -8.11
CA LYS A 169 -0.03 18.69 -9.36
C LYS A 169 1.03 18.58 -10.45
N PRO A 170 0.78 17.87 -11.56
CA PRO A 170 1.67 17.93 -12.71
C PRO A 170 1.78 19.38 -13.18
N GLU A 171 2.98 19.78 -13.62
CA GLU A 171 3.20 21.14 -14.13
C GLU A 171 2.17 21.51 -15.21
N PRO A 172 1.56 22.70 -15.12
CA PRO A 172 0.61 23.12 -16.14
C PRO A 172 1.35 23.29 -17.46
N LYS A 173 1.03 22.44 -18.45
CA LYS A 173 1.51 22.65 -19.83
C LYS A 173 1.08 24.05 -20.28
N HIS A 174 2.03 24.89 -20.68
CA HIS A 174 1.75 26.18 -21.31
C HIS A 174 0.76 25.98 -22.47
N ARG A 175 -0.49 26.43 -22.29
CA ARG A 175 -1.52 26.39 -23.33
C ARG A 175 -1.69 27.78 -23.93
N GLY A 176 -1.56 27.89 -25.25
CA GLY A 176 -2.01 29.06 -26.01
C GLY A 176 -3.53 29.18 -25.96
N ALA A 177 -4.04 30.38 -25.71
CA ALA A 177 -5.45 30.64 -25.37
C ALA A 177 -6.45 30.36 -26.51
N ALA A 178 -6.01 30.30 -27.78
CA ALA A 178 -6.91 30.22 -28.94
C ALA A 178 -7.31 28.78 -29.37
N ASP A 179 -6.53 27.75 -29.00
CA ASP A 179 -6.78 26.35 -29.41
C ASP A 179 -7.69 25.56 -28.44
N SER A 180 -8.18 26.19 -27.38
CA SER A 180 -8.71 25.50 -26.20
C SER A 180 -10.09 24.87 -26.39
N LEU A 181 -11.01 25.45 -27.17
CA LEU A 181 -12.39 24.94 -27.25
C LEU A 181 -12.57 23.81 -28.26
N LEU A 182 -12.03 23.99 -29.48
CA LEU A 182 -12.17 23.02 -30.57
C LEU A 182 -11.38 21.73 -30.28
N THR A 183 -10.20 21.87 -29.66
CA THR A 183 -9.40 20.75 -29.16
C THR A 183 -10.04 20.08 -27.94
N SER A 184 -10.70 20.84 -27.06
CA SER A 184 -11.44 20.27 -25.90
C SER A 184 -12.64 19.43 -26.33
N LEU A 185 -13.40 19.87 -27.34
CA LEU A 185 -14.50 19.07 -27.90
C LEU A 185 -14.00 17.82 -28.62
N ARG A 186 -12.91 17.93 -29.40
CA ARG A 186 -12.31 16.79 -30.12
C ARG A 186 -11.72 15.74 -29.17
N THR A 187 -11.21 16.15 -28.01
CA THR A 187 -10.62 15.23 -27.02
C THR A 187 -11.63 14.72 -25.99
N LEU A 188 -12.85 15.28 -25.93
CA LEU A 188 -13.90 14.87 -25.00
C LEU A 188 -14.21 13.36 -25.02
N PRO A 189 -14.29 12.69 -26.19
CA PRO A 189 -14.50 11.24 -26.23
C PRO A 189 -13.36 10.47 -25.53
N CYS A 190 -12.11 10.89 -25.71
CA CYS A 190 -10.96 10.28 -25.04
C CYS A 190 -11.00 10.50 -23.53
N HIS A 191 -11.49 11.66 -23.05
CA HIS A 191 -11.66 11.91 -21.62
C HIS A 191 -12.74 11.00 -21.02
N ILE A 192 -13.89 10.83 -21.70
CA ILE A 192 -14.97 9.95 -21.26
C ILE A 192 -14.51 8.49 -21.26
N ILE A 193 -13.88 8.03 -22.34
CA ILE A 193 -13.37 6.66 -22.44
C ILE A 193 -12.28 6.44 -21.39
N GLY A 194 -11.34 7.36 -21.23
CA GLY A 194 -10.29 7.29 -20.22
C GLY A 194 -10.86 7.23 -18.79
N TYR A 195 -11.87 8.05 -18.50
CA TYR A 195 -12.61 8.00 -17.23
C TYR A 195 -13.23 6.61 -17.00
N LEU A 196 -13.95 6.08 -17.99
CA LEU A 196 -14.56 4.76 -17.90
C LEU A 196 -13.51 3.67 -17.69
N ILE A 197 -12.38 3.71 -18.40
CA ILE A 197 -11.27 2.76 -18.24
C ILE A 197 -10.70 2.83 -16.82
N ALA A 198 -10.34 4.03 -16.36
CA ALA A 198 -9.77 4.24 -15.03
C ALA A 198 -10.72 3.77 -13.93
N HIS A 199 -12.01 4.09 -14.02
CA HIS A 199 -13.02 3.73 -13.01
C HIS A 199 -13.57 2.30 -13.15
N SER A 200 -13.13 1.52 -14.13
CA SER A 200 -13.57 0.14 -14.34
C SER A 200 -12.42 -0.87 -14.28
N PHE A 201 -11.92 -1.34 -15.41
CA PHE A 201 -10.90 -2.40 -15.46
C PHE A 201 -9.48 -1.86 -15.23
N GLY A 202 -9.17 -0.63 -15.64
CA GLY A 202 -7.81 -0.07 -15.54
C GLY A 202 -7.29 -0.04 -14.11
N ARG A 203 -8.06 0.54 -13.17
CA ARG A 203 -7.71 0.52 -11.74
C ARG A 203 -7.65 -0.90 -11.17
N ARG A 204 -8.54 -1.80 -11.60
CA ARG A 204 -8.58 -3.19 -11.11
C ARG A 204 -7.37 -4.01 -11.59
N MET A 205 -6.85 -3.72 -12.78
CA MET A 205 -5.60 -4.30 -13.27
C MET A 205 -4.39 -3.73 -12.54
N LEU A 206 -4.42 -2.43 -12.22
CA LEU A 206 -3.32 -1.80 -11.50
C LEU A 206 -3.28 -2.23 -10.03
N TYR A 207 -4.44 -2.41 -9.39
CA TYR A 207 -4.60 -2.84 -7.99
C TYR A 207 -5.54 -4.06 -7.90
N PRO A 208 -5.09 -5.25 -8.34
CA PRO A 208 -5.88 -6.47 -8.29
C PRO A 208 -6.29 -6.86 -6.85
N GLY A 209 -5.52 -6.48 -5.83
CA GLY A 209 -5.89 -6.67 -4.43
C GLY A 209 -7.22 -6.00 -4.04
N SER A 210 -7.67 -4.97 -4.77
CA SER A 210 -8.99 -4.32 -4.56
C SER A 210 -10.17 -5.10 -5.17
N VAL A 211 -9.91 -6.20 -5.89
CA VAL A 211 -10.95 -7.01 -6.54
C VAL A 211 -11.54 -7.98 -5.53
N GLY A 212 -12.82 -7.84 -5.24
CA GLY A 212 -13.52 -8.63 -4.22
C GLY A 212 -13.47 -10.15 -4.44
N LEU A 213 -13.37 -10.62 -5.69
CA LEU A 213 -13.22 -12.07 -5.95
C LEU A 213 -11.85 -12.59 -5.51
N LEU A 214 -10.76 -11.84 -5.77
CA LEU A 214 -9.42 -12.18 -5.31
C LEU A 214 -9.35 -12.17 -3.78
N GLN A 215 -9.90 -11.13 -3.16
CA GLN A 215 -9.95 -11.03 -1.69
C GLN A 215 -10.74 -12.18 -1.05
N LYS A 216 -11.85 -12.61 -1.66
CA LYS A 216 -12.60 -13.80 -1.22
C LYS A 216 -11.75 -15.07 -1.31
N ALA A 217 -10.97 -15.24 -2.38
CA ALA A 217 -10.07 -16.38 -2.55
C ALA A 217 -8.91 -16.38 -1.53
N MET A 218 -8.39 -15.20 -1.19
CA MET A 218 -7.28 -15.03 -0.23
C MET A 218 -7.74 -14.97 1.24
N ARG A 219 -9.05 -14.97 1.51
CA ARG A 219 -9.62 -14.69 2.83
C ARG A 219 -9.02 -15.55 3.96
N SER A 220 -8.85 -16.86 3.74
CA SER A 220 -8.28 -17.76 4.74
C SER A 220 -6.83 -17.41 5.06
N MET A 221 -6.03 -17.10 4.03
CA MET A 221 -4.64 -16.70 4.17
C MET A 221 -4.52 -15.38 4.94
N LEU A 222 -5.37 -14.39 4.62
CA LEU A 222 -5.39 -13.09 5.33
C LEU A 222 -5.81 -13.24 6.80
N GLN A 223 -6.83 -14.06 7.08
CA GLN A 223 -7.25 -14.34 8.46
C GLN A 223 -6.14 -15.01 9.28
N GLN A 224 -5.43 -15.98 8.69
CA GLN A 224 -4.29 -16.63 9.33
C GLN A 224 -3.11 -15.68 9.54
N GLY A 225 -2.78 -14.85 8.55
CA GLY A 225 -1.73 -13.84 8.65
C GLY A 225 -2.02 -12.82 9.76
N ARG A 226 -3.25 -12.31 9.82
CA ARG A 226 -3.69 -11.43 10.91
C ARG A 226 -3.63 -12.12 12.27
N ALA A 227 -4.10 -13.36 12.36
CA ALA A 227 -4.04 -14.13 13.60
C ALA A 227 -2.60 -14.32 14.09
N LYS A 228 -1.66 -14.59 13.17
CA LYS A 228 -0.22 -14.66 13.48
C LYS A 228 0.28 -13.34 14.07
N LEU A 229 -0.03 -12.20 13.43
CA LEU A 229 0.38 -10.88 13.93
C LEU A 229 -0.20 -10.57 15.32
N ILE A 230 -1.47 -10.89 15.57
CA ILE A 230 -2.11 -10.62 16.86
C ILE A 230 -1.59 -11.58 17.96
N GLU A 231 -1.50 -12.87 17.68
CA GLU A 231 -1.24 -13.91 18.70
C GLU A 231 0.26 -14.15 18.94
N GLU A 232 1.10 -14.03 17.92
CA GLU A 232 2.55 -14.28 18.05
C GLU A 232 3.35 -13.01 18.30
N TYR A 233 2.89 -11.87 17.77
CA TYR A 233 3.58 -10.58 17.83
C TYR A 233 2.89 -9.54 18.72
N ASP A 234 1.82 -9.90 19.43
CA ASP A 234 1.02 -8.99 20.27
C ASP A 234 0.48 -7.78 19.48
N GLY A 235 0.15 -8.01 18.20
CA GLY A 235 -0.35 -6.98 17.29
C GLY A 235 -1.70 -6.41 17.72
N GLN A 236 -1.85 -5.10 17.57
CA GLN A 236 -3.07 -4.35 17.86
C GLN A 236 -3.70 -3.91 16.55
N ARG A 237 -4.85 -4.47 16.21
CA ARG A 237 -5.64 -4.03 15.06
C ARG A 237 -6.33 -2.71 15.37
N ASN A 238 -6.32 -1.78 14.41
CA ASN A 238 -6.99 -0.49 14.54
C ASN A 238 -7.71 -0.12 13.25
N LYS A 239 -8.85 0.57 13.40
CA LYS A 239 -9.56 1.24 12.30
C LYS A 239 -9.26 2.73 12.31
N LEU A 240 -8.65 3.22 11.23
CA LEU A 240 -8.39 4.65 11.04
C LEU A 240 -9.42 5.23 10.05
N VAL A 241 -9.89 6.45 10.27
CA VAL A 241 -10.82 7.15 9.36
C VAL A 241 -10.09 8.30 8.69
N ALA A 242 -9.82 8.16 7.39
CA ALA A 242 -9.15 9.15 6.56
C ALA A 242 -10.05 10.37 6.28
N CYS A 243 -9.47 11.45 5.76
CA CYS A 243 -10.18 12.70 5.50
C CYS A 243 -11.32 12.60 4.47
N ASP A 244 -11.26 11.59 3.58
CA ASP A 244 -12.31 11.28 2.61
C ASP A 244 -13.39 10.33 3.17
N GLY A 245 -13.31 9.99 4.45
CA GLY A 245 -14.24 9.08 5.14
C GLY A 245 -13.93 7.60 4.95
N ASN A 246 -12.88 7.24 4.19
CA ASN A 246 -12.47 5.84 4.07
C ASN A 246 -11.95 5.31 5.40
N GLN A 247 -12.33 4.08 5.70
CA GLN A 247 -11.89 3.34 6.87
C GLN A 247 -10.70 2.48 6.45
N ILE A 248 -9.55 2.67 7.09
CA ILE A 248 -8.29 1.99 6.79
C ILE A 248 -8.02 0.96 7.88
N ASP A 249 -7.84 -0.29 7.48
CA ASP A 249 -7.51 -1.42 8.36
C ASP A 249 -6.00 -1.47 8.58
N THR A 250 -5.59 -1.46 9.85
CA THR A 250 -4.18 -1.40 10.25
C THR A 250 -3.89 -2.37 11.39
N VAL A 251 -2.65 -2.84 11.47
CA VAL A 251 -2.12 -3.57 12.63
C VAL A 251 -0.80 -2.94 13.08
N PHE A 252 -0.72 -2.62 14.36
CA PHE A 252 0.47 -2.10 15.00
C PHE A 252 1.10 -3.14 15.93
N VAL A 253 2.40 -3.38 15.80
CA VAL A 253 3.20 -4.21 16.70
C VAL A 253 4.19 -3.31 17.44
N ASP A 254 4.01 -3.20 18.77
CA ASP A 254 4.87 -2.38 19.63
C ASP A 254 6.04 -3.21 20.19
N ARG A 255 7.28 -2.83 19.84
CA ARG A 255 8.50 -3.48 20.32
C ARG A 255 9.29 -2.64 21.31
N ARG A 256 8.84 -1.43 21.68
CA ARG A 256 9.60 -0.47 22.51
C ARG A 256 10.06 -1.00 23.86
N ARG A 257 9.32 -1.96 24.44
CA ARG A 257 9.60 -2.49 25.79
C ARG A 257 10.63 -3.61 25.84
N ASN A 258 10.80 -4.36 24.75
CA ASN A 258 11.45 -5.68 24.82
C ASN A 258 12.63 -5.84 23.87
N LYS A 259 12.86 -4.91 22.93
CA LYS A 259 13.73 -5.11 21.77
C LYS A 259 14.60 -3.89 21.46
N SER A 260 15.78 -4.13 20.89
CA SER A 260 16.81 -3.12 20.59
C SER A 260 16.33 -2.07 19.57
N HIS A 261 15.67 -2.49 18.48
CA HIS A 261 15.18 -1.60 17.43
C HIS A 261 13.77 -1.06 17.68
N GLY A 262 13.13 -1.43 18.79
CA GLY A 262 11.71 -1.14 19.03
C GLY A 262 11.34 0.35 19.13
N LYS A 263 12.32 1.24 19.36
CA LYS A 263 12.10 2.70 19.33
C LYS A 263 11.85 3.24 17.93
N THR A 264 12.33 2.54 16.89
CA THR A 264 12.12 2.91 15.50
C THR A 264 10.83 2.25 15.00
N LEU A 265 9.96 3.02 14.36
CA LEU A 265 8.75 2.53 13.72
C LEU A 265 9.02 2.32 12.22
N VAL A 266 8.66 1.16 11.69
CA VAL A 266 8.60 0.92 10.25
C VAL A 266 7.15 0.92 9.80
N ILE A 267 6.77 1.87 8.95
CA ILE A 267 5.45 1.90 8.29
C ILE A 267 5.59 1.16 6.95
N CYS A 268 4.80 0.10 6.76
CA CYS A 268 4.88 -0.76 5.58
C CYS A 268 3.80 -0.39 4.55
N CYS A 269 4.23 -0.04 3.32
CA CYS A 269 3.36 0.19 2.17
C CYS A 269 3.45 -0.99 1.20
N GLU A 270 2.33 -1.68 1.03
CA GLU A 270 2.26 -2.93 0.28
C GLU A 270 2.22 -2.74 -1.25
N GLY A 271 2.38 -3.86 -1.97
CA GLY A 271 2.25 -3.92 -3.42
C GLY A 271 0.80 -4.00 -3.91
N ASN A 272 0.62 -4.10 -5.24
CA ASN A 272 -0.69 -4.02 -5.88
C ASN A 272 -1.66 -5.20 -5.61
N ALA A 273 -1.13 -6.31 -5.12
CA ALA A 273 -1.83 -7.46 -4.56
C ALA A 273 -1.30 -7.81 -3.16
N GLY A 274 -0.57 -6.89 -2.53
CA GLY A 274 0.00 -7.05 -1.21
C GLY A 274 -1.02 -6.67 -0.13
N PHE A 275 -0.93 -7.33 1.01
CA PHE A 275 -1.76 -7.10 2.18
C PHE A 275 -0.87 -7.14 3.41
N TYR A 276 -1.11 -6.24 4.38
CA TYR A 276 -0.24 -6.17 5.58
C TYR A 276 -0.19 -7.51 6.32
N GLU A 277 -1.27 -8.31 6.23
CA GLU A 277 -1.38 -9.60 6.91
C GLU A 277 -0.29 -10.61 6.49
N VAL A 278 0.22 -10.51 5.25
CA VAL A 278 1.13 -11.50 4.66
C VAL A 278 2.27 -10.89 3.84
N GLY A 279 2.43 -9.58 3.86
CA GLY A 279 3.38 -8.85 3.02
C GLY A 279 4.60 -8.32 3.77
N CYS A 280 4.87 -7.05 3.51
CA CYS A 280 6.07 -6.31 3.90
C CYS A 280 6.32 -6.25 5.41
N MET A 281 5.29 -6.42 6.25
CA MET A 281 5.45 -6.38 7.71
C MET A 281 6.44 -7.42 8.25
N SER A 282 6.57 -8.57 7.58
CA SER A 282 7.42 -9.68 8.05
C SER A 282 8.90 -9.27 8.18
N THR A 283 9.45 -8.59 7.17
CA THR A 283 10.85 -8.18 7.09
C THR A 283 11.32 -7.32 8.28
N PRO A 284 10.68 -6.17 8.62
CA PRO A 284 11.09 -5.37 9.78
C PRO A 284 10.73 -6.03 11.12
N LEU A 285 9.73 -6.92 11.17
CA LEU A 285 9.42 -7.67 12.40
C LEU A 285 10.53 -8.66 12.76
N ASP A 286 11.14 -9.31 11.78
CA ASP A 286 12.32 -10.17 11.97
C ASP A 286 13.54 -9.36 12.43
N GLY A 287 13.58 -8.08 12.08
CA GLY A 287 14.54 -7.09 12.55
C GLY A 287 14.24 -6.48 13.93
N ASP A 288 13.22 -6.97 14.63
CA ASP A 288 12.83 -6.52 15.97
C ASP A 288 12.37 -5.02 16.06
N TYR A 289 11.98 -4.43 14.92
CA TYR A 289 11.41 -3.08 14.86
C TYR A 289 9.97 -3.04 15.39
N SER A 290 9.52 -1.86 15.82
CA SER A 290 8.07 -1.61 15.90
C SER A 290 7.54 -1.45 14.47
N VAL A 291 6.38 -2.03 14.16
CA VAL A 291 5.89 -2.07 12.77
C VAL A 291 4.41 -1.68 12.72
N LEU A 292 4.06 -0.81 11.77
CA LEU A 292 2.69 -0.44 11.45
C LEU A 292 2.40 -0.83 10.00
N GLY A 293 1.58 -1.86 9.84
CA GLY A 293 1.06 -2.26 8.54
C GLY A 293 -0.35 -1.74 8.34
N TRP A 294 -0.69 -1.46 7.09
CA TRP A 294 -1.99 -0.94 6.70
C TRP A 294 -2.37 -1.47 5.31
N ASN A 295 -3.68 -1.58 5.06
CA ASN A 295 -4.20 -2.03 3.76
C ASN A 295 -4.66 -0.83 2.94
N HIS A 296 -4.29 -0.80 1.65
CA HIS A 296 -4.74 0.18 0.67
C HIS A 296 -6.27 0.37 0.68
N PRO A 297 -6.80 1.56 0.36
CA PRO A 297 -8.22 1.75 0.10
C PRO A 297 -8.83 0.66 -0.80
N GLY A 298 -9.85 -0.01 -0.30
CA GLY A 298 -10.52 -1.12 -0.99
C GLY A 298 -9.87 -2.50 -0.84
N PHE A 299 -8.80 -2.64 -0.05
CA PHE A 299 -8.14 -3.92 0.21
C PHE A 299 -8.60 -4.52 1.54
N ALA A 300 -9.03 -5.77 1.51
CA ALA A 300 -9.43 -6.56 2.67
C ALA A 300 -10.44 -5.81 3.57
N GLY A 301 -10.01 -5.37 4.76
CA GLY A 301 -10.85 -4.59 5.66
C GLY A 301 -11.08 -3.15 5.19
N SER A 302 -10.12 -2.54 4.48
CA SER A 302 -10.17 -1.13 4.11
C SER A 302 -11.29 -0.82 3.12
N THR A 303 -12.01 0.27 3.33
CA THR A 303 -13.06 0.75 2.41
C THR A 303 -12.48 1.64 1.32
N GLY A 304 -13.30 2.04 0.35
CA GLY A 304 -12.88 2.95 -0.71
C GLY A 304 -12.26 2.22 -1.89
N VAL A 305 -11.45 2.94 -2.66
CA VAL A 305 -10.81 2.45 -3.89
C VAL A 305 -9.42 3.08 -4.05
N PRO A 306 -8.45 2.38 -4.67
CA PRO A 306 -7.05 2.80 -4.68
C PRO A 306 -6.76 3.78 -5.84
N PHE A 307 -7.34 4.98 -5.78
CA PHE A 307 -6.88 6.11 -6.60
C PHE A 307 -5.74 6.85 -5.90
N PRO A 308 -4.87 7.56 -6.65
CA PRO A 308 -3.74 8.30 -6.08
C PRO A 308 -4.12 9.19 -4.88
N GLN A 309 -5.28 9.86 -4.94
CA GLN A 309 -5.76 10.71 -3.86
C GLN A 309 -6.17 9.91 -2.62
N ASN A 310 -6.84 8.77 -2.80
CA ASN A 310 -7.26 7.92 -1.68
C ASN A 310 -6.05 7.26 -1.01
N GLU A 311 -5.04 6.86 -1.78
CA GLU A 311 -3.75 6.36 -1.27
C GLU A 311 -3.06 7.39 -0.38
N ALA A 312 -2.95 8.63 -0.86
CA ALA A 312 -2.36 9.73 -0.09
C ALA A 312 -3.17 10.05 1.18
N ASN A 313 -4.51 10.11 1.08
CA ASN A 313 -5.38 10.34 2.24
C ASN A 313 -5.24 9.21 3.29
N ALA A 314 -5.10 7.96 2.85
CA ALA A 314 -4.92 6.82 3.74
C ALA A 314 -3.56 6.87 4.44
N MET A 315 -2.49 7.19 3.71
CA MET A 315 -1.16 7.33 4.28
C MET A 315 -1.06 8.47 5.28
N ASP A 316 -1.73 9.59 4.99
CA ASP A 316 -1.78 10.74 5.89
C ASP A 316 -2.34 10.37 7.26
N VAL A 317 -3.50 9.70 7.29
CA VAL A 317 -4.10 9.28 8.57
C VAL A 317 -3.26 8.21 9.28
N VAL A 318 -2.54 7.35 8.55
CA VAL A 318 -1.59 6.37 9.12
C VAL A 318 -0.43 7.06 9.82
N ILE A 319 0.16 8.09 9.21
CA ILE A 319 1.25 8.88 9.81
C ILE A 319 0.74 9.67 11.01
N GLN A 320 -0.40 10.34 10.89
CA GLN A 320 -1.03 11.07 12.00
C GLN A 320 -1.32 10.14 13.18
N PHE A 321 -1.82 8.93 12.93
CA PHE A 321 -2.03 7.92 13.97
C PHE A 321 -0.70 7.51 14.64
N ALA A 322 0.35 7.28 13.86
CA ALA A 322 1.68 6.95 14.38
C ALA A 322 2.25 8.05 15.30
N VAL A 323 2.09 9.32 14.90
CA VAL A 323 2.63 10.45 15.66
C VAL A 323 1.76 10.78 16.86
N HIS A 324 0.48 11.07 16.66
CA HIS A 324 -0.38 11.63 17.69
C HIS A 324 -0.94 10.60 18.66
N LYS A 325 -1.15 9.35 18.21
CA LYS A 325 -1.76 8.31 19.04
C LYS A 325 -0.77 7.25 19.51
N LEU A 326 0.18 6.82 18.67
CA LEU A 326 1.21 5.87 19.07
C LEU A 326 2.44 6.53 19.73
N GLY A 327 2.62 7.84 19.52
CA GLY A 327 3.65 8.64 20.18
C GLY A 327 5.05 8.48 19.58
N PHE A 328 5.17 8.15 18.30
CA PHE A 328 6.45 8.16 17.59
C PHE A 328 6.76 9.56 17.06
N GLN A 329 8.03 9.94 17.05
CA GLN A 329 8.48 11.15 16.36
C GLN A 329 8.73 10.83 14.89
N LEU A 330 8.53 11.80 13.99
CA LEU A 330 8.81 11.62 12.56
C LEU A 330 10.26 11.15 12.33
N SER A 331 11.22 11.69 13.11
CA SER A 331 12.63 11.29 13.07
C SER A 331 12.92 9.86 13.50
N ASP A 332 11.94 9.16 14.09
CA ASP A 332 12.02 7.76 14.51
C ASP A 332 11.23 6.82 13.55
N ILE A 333 10.67 7.36 12.45
CA ILE A 333 9.85 6.62 11.49
C ILE A 333 10.65 6.32 10.22
N ILE A 334 10.63 5.07 9.78
CA ILE A 334 11.08 4.62 8.48
C ILE A 334 9.84 4.22 7.67
N VAL A 335 9.76 4.67 6.42
CA VAL A 335 8.74 4.18 5.49
C VAL A 335 9.38 3.12 4.61
N TYR A 336 8.83 1.91 4.65
CA TYR A 336 9.25 0.79 3.83
C TYR A 336 8.16 0.48 2.82
N ALA A 337 8.49 0.42 1.54
CA ALA A 337 7.52 0.16 0.49
C ALA A 337 8.00 -0.86 -0.52
N TRP A 338 7.06 -1.67 -0.99
CA TRP A 338 7.29 -2.63 -2.05
C TRP A 338 6.49 -2.24 -3.30
N SER A 339 7.13 -2.27 -4.47
CA SER A 339 6.46 -2.11 -5.75
C SER A 339 5.65 -0.80 -5.85
N ILE A 340 4.37 -0.90 -6.20
CA ILE A 340 3.45 0.24 -6.31
C ILE A 340 3.26 1.03 -5.02
N GLY A 341 3.47 0.41 -3.85
CA GLY A 341 3.45 1.07 -2.55
C GLY A 341 4.49 2.19 -2.45
N GLY A 342 5.50 2.17 -3.33
CA GLY A 342 6.47 3.23 -3.50
C GLY A 342 5.83 4.59 -3.74
N PHE A 343 4.73 4.69 -4.49
CA PHE A 343 4.00 5.96 -4.68
C PHE A 343 3.53 6.56 -3.37
N THR A 344 2.90 5.72 -2.54
CA THR A 344 2.35 6.16 -1.26
C THR A 344 3.47 6.53 -0.28
N ALA A 345 4.58 5.81 -0.33
CA ALA A 345 5.75 6.09 0.49
C ALA A 345 6.53 7.34 0.06
N THR A 346 6.70 7.58 -1.24
CA THR A 346 7.33 8.81 -1.73
C THR A 346 6.46 10.02 -1.45
N TRP A 347 5.13 9.89 -1.51
CA TRP A 347 4.22 10.94 -1.08
C TRP A 347 4.36 11.26 0.41
N ALA A 348 4.51 10.23 1.25
CA ALA A 348 4.69 10.39 2.69
C ALA A 348 5.94 11.20 3.02
N VAL A 349 7.11 10.80 2.52
CA VAL A 349 8.38 11.49 2.85
C VAL A 349 8.50 12.87 2.22
N MET A 350 7.81 13.10 1.10
CA MET A 350 7.67 14.44 0.53
C MET A 350 6.84 15.36 1.43
N SER A 351 5.74 14.83 2.00
CA SER A 351 4.80 15.62 2.81
C SER A 351 5.26 15.79 4.26
N TYR A 352 6.05 14.83 4.75
CA TYR A 352 6.64 14.77 6.09
C TYR A 352 8.16 14.62 5.97
N PRO A 353 8.89 15.69 5.60
CA PRO A 353 10.33 15.63 5.32
C PRO A 353 11.20 15.28 6.53
N GLU A 354 10.66 15.37 7.75
CA GLU A 354 11.31 14.96 8.99
C GLU A 354 11.35 13.44 9.20
N ILE A 355 10.67 12.66 8.35
CA ILE A 355 10.75 11.20 8.36
C ILE A 355 12.21 10.76 8.23
N ARG A 356 12.61 9.80 9.08
CA ARG A 356 14.00 9.36 9.24
C ARG A 356 14.63 8.85 7.94
N ALA A 357 13.91 8.00 7.22
CA ALA A 357 14.43 7.31 6.05
C ALA A 357 13.31 6.68 5.20
N LEU A 358 13.62 6.48 3.93
CA LEU A 358 12.81 5.73 2.96
C LEU A 358 13.55 4.49 2.48
N VAL A 359 12.88 3.34 2.46
CA VAL A 359 13.36 2.11 1.82
C VAL A 359 12.36 1.69 0.75
N LEU A 360 12.79 1.65 -0.51
CA LEU A 360 11.99 1.23 -1.66
C LEU A 360 12.51 -0.09 -2.22
N ASP A 361 11.73 -1.16 -2.08
CA ASP A 361 12.02 -2.46 -2.67
C ASP A 361 11.21 -2.68 -3.95
N ALA A 362 11.90 -3.02 -5.04
CA ALA A 362 11.30 -3.32 -6.33
C ALA A 362 10.31 -2.23 -6.82
N SER A 363 10.66 -0.96 -6.62
CA SER A 363 9.82 0.16 -7.04
C SER A 363 10.28 0.78 -8.36
N PHE A 364 9.51 1.75 -8.85
CA PHE A 364 9.69 2.38 -10.17
C PHE A 364 9.67 3.90 -10.07
N ASP A 365 10.09 4.58 -11.13
CA ASP A 365 10.10 6.04 -11.21
C ASP A 365 8.75 6.63 -11.64
N ASP A 366 8.11 6.02 -12.63
CA ASP A 366 6.86 6.46 -13.25
C ASP A 366 6.05 5.25 -13.73
N LEU A 367 4.72 5.27 -13.52
CA LEU A 367 3.83 4.19 -13.95
C LEU A 367 3.70 4.08 -15.47
N LEU A 368 3.78 5.19 -16.22
CA LEU A 368 3.42 5.20 -17.63
C LEU A 368 4.19 4.17 -18.48
N PRO A 369 5.53 4.06 -18.38
CA PRO A 369 6.29 3.04 -19.13
C PRO A 369 5.82 1.61 -18.83
N LEU A 370 5.51 1.29 -17.58
CA LEU A 370 5.02 -0.02 -17.16
C LEU A 370 3.62 -0.31 -17.70
N ALA A 371 2.74 0.70 -17.70
CA ALA A 371 1.40 0.57 -18.28
C ALA A 371 1.46 0.35 -19.81
N LEU A 372 2.39 1.02 -20.51
CA LEU A 372 2.57 0.85 -21.95
C LEU A 372 3.16 -0.53 -22.31
N LYS A 373 3.99 -1.14 -21.47
CA LYS A 373 4.45 -2.53 -21.66
C LYS A 373 3.30 -3.53 -21.71
N VAL A 374 2.28 -3.35 -20.86
CA VAL A 374 1.19 -4.32 -20.68
C VAL A 374 0.08 -4.12 -21.71
N MET A 375 -0.13 -2.89 -22.17
CA MET A 375 -1.25 -2.53 -23.04
C MET A 375 -0.86 -2.62 -24.54
N PRO A 376 -1.83 -2.89 -25.43
CA PRO A 376 -1.55 -2.89 -26.88
C PRO A 376 -1.02 -1.55 -27.37
N ASP A 377 -0.02 -1.57 -28.26
CA ASP A 377 0.60 -0.35 -28.83
C ASP A 377 -0.41 0.59 -29.50
N SER A 378 -1.45 0.03 -30.12
CA SER A 378 -2.53 0.80 -30.75
C SER A 378 -3.31 1.68 -29.76
N TRP A 379 -3.23 1.39 -28.46
CA TRP A 379 -3.92 2.14 -27.40
C TRP A 379 -2.99 3.16 -26.70
N ARG A 380 -1.73 3.27 -27.12
CA ARG A 380 -0.72 4.13 -26.47
C ARG A 380 -1.20 5.56 -26.18
N PRO A 381 -1.87 6.30 -27.09
CA PRO A 381 -2.38 7.65 -26.78
C PRO A 381 -3.44 7.65 -25.68
N LEU A 382 -4.35 6.68 -25.70
CA LEU A 382 -5.44 6.55 -24.74
C LEU A 382 -4.92 6.14 -23.36
N VAL A 383 -3.99 5.17 -23.31
CA VAL A 383 -3.32 4.75 -22.07
C VAL A 383 -2.54 5.92 -21.48
N THR A 384 -1.78 6.64 -22.29
CA THR A 384 -1.04 7.83 -21.85
C THR A 384 -1.96 8.88 -21.26
N HIS A 385 -3.06 9.19 -21.93
CA HIS A 385 -4.05 10.13 -21.42
C HIS A 385 -4.66 9.65 -20.09
N THR A 386 -5.09 8.39 -20.04
CA THR A 386 -5.77 7.81 -18.87
C THR A 386 -4.86 7.76 -17.65
N VAL A 387 -3.63 7.27 -17.81
CA VAL A 387 -2.63 7.21 -16.74
C VAL A 387 -2.32 8.61 -16.23
N ARG A 388 -2.00 9.56 -17.11
CA ARG A 388 -1.63 10.92 -16.69
C ARG A 388 -2.76 11.71 -16.04
N GLN A 389 -4.02 11.44 -16.40
CA GLN A 389 -5.16 12.15 -15.83
C GLN A 389 -5.66 11.51 -14.53
N TYR A 390 -5.74 10.18 -14.46
CA TYR A 390 -6.45 9.49 -13.37
C TYR A 390 -5.55 8.65 -12.46
N MET A 391 -4.39 8.19 -12.96
CA MET A 391 -3.49 7.26 -12.26
C MET A 391 -2.02 7.72 -12.34
N ASN A 392 -1.76 9.01 -12.15
CA ASN A 392 -0.41 9.57 -12.30
C ASN A 392 0.47 9.22 -11.09
N LEU A 393 1.04 8.01 -11.09
CA LEU A 393 1.97 7.56 -10.07
C LEU A 393 3.41 7.90 -10.51
N ASN A 394 3.91 9.05 -10.06
CA ASN A 394 5.25 9.54 -10.37
C ASN A 394 6.08 9.62 -9.07
N ASN A 395 6.73 8.51 -8.74
CA ASN A 395 7.49 8.36 -7.51
C ASN A 395 8.74 9.24 -7.54
N ALA A 396 9.39 9.35 -8.70
CA ALA A 396 10.60 10.16 -8.84
C ALA A 396 10.33 11.65 -8.57
N GLU A 397 9.24 12.21 -9.10
CA GLU A 397 8.88 13.62 -8.87
C GLU A 397 8.59 13.93 -7.39
N GLN A 398 7.94 12.99 -6.70
CA GLN A 398 7.72 13.10 -5.25
C GLN A 398 9.04 12.97 -4.48
N LEU A 399 9.86 11.99 -4.83
CA LEU A 399 11.09 11.68 -4.13
C LEU A 399 12.17 12.76 -4.29
N CYS A 400 12.21 13.44 -5.43
CA CYS A 400 13.11 14.59 -5.63
C CYS A 400 12.85 15.73 -4.61
N LYS A 401 11.65 15.82 -4.03
CA LYS A 401 11.32 16.84 -3.02
C LYS A 401 11.69 16.43 -1.60
N TYR A 402 12.10 15.18 -1.38
CA TYR A 402 12.59 14.71 -0.10
C TYR A 402 14.12 14.72 -0.10
N GLN A 403 14.74 15.25 0.95
CA GLN A 403 16.19 15.33 1.09
C GLN A 403 16.78 14.33 2.10
N GLY A 404 15.93 13.54 2.76
CA GLY A 404 16.41 12.56 3.71
C GLY A 404 17.02 11.30 3.05
N PRO A 405 17.50 10.36 3.89
CA PRO A 405 18.11 9.10 3.47
C PRO A 405 17.14 8.22 2.66
N VAL A 406 17.64 7.66 1.56
CA VAL A 406 16.89 6.76 0.68
C VAL A 406 17.73 5.52 0.39
N LEU A 407 17.11 4.34 0.47
CA LEU A 407 17.66 3.08 -0.03
C LEU A 407 16.72 2.53 -1.10
N LEU A 408 17.26 2.26 -2.28
CA LEU A 408 16.61 1.53 -3.36
C LEU A 408 17.13 0.10 -3.37
N ILE A 409 16.22 -0.87 -3.34
CA ILE A 409 16.55 -2.29 -3.51
C ILE A 409 16.05 -2.68 -4.90
N ARG A 410 16.99 -2.87 -5.82
CA ARG A 410 16.73 -3.28 -7.20
C ARG A 410 16.82 -4.80 -7.30
N ARG A 411 15.69 -5.43 -7.60
CA ARG A 411 15.63 -6.85 -7.90
C ARG A 411 16.17 -7.10 -9.30
N THR A 412 17.21 -7.91 -9.44
CA THR A 412 17.91 -8.07 -10.72
C THR A 412 17.17 -8.99 -11.70
N LYS A 413 16.28 -9.86 -11.21
CA LYS A 413 15.45 -10.77 -12.04
C LYS A 413 13.97 -10.35 -12.04
N ASP A 414 13.70 -9.05 -11.92
CA ASP A 414 12.34 -8.53 -11.80
C ASP A 414 11.57 -8.55 -13.12
N GLU A 415 10.49 -9.33 -13.17
CA GLU A 415 9.64 -9.49 -14.33
C GLU A 415 8.53 -8.43 -14.46
N ILE A 416 8.26 -7.69 -13.37
CA ILE A 416 7.15 -6.73 -13.25
C ILE A 416 7.60 -5.30 -13.51
N ILE A 417 8.74 -4.90 -12.94
CA ILE A 417 9.26 -3.52 -12.91
C ILE A 417 10.20 -3.22 -14.09
N THR A 418 10.36 -4.18 -15.00
CA THR A 418 11.08 -4.05 -16.27
C THR A 418 10.16 -3.65 -17.41
N THR A 419 10.64 -2.95 -18.45
CA THR A 419 9.81 -2.56 -19.62
C THR A 419 9.87 -3.53 -20.80
N THR A 420 10.89 -4.38 -20.90
CA THR A 420 11.10 -5.32 -22.01
C THR A 420 11.02 -6.78 -21.54
N GLY A 421 11.58 -7.09 -20.37
CA GLY A 421 11.53 -8.41 -19.73
C GLY A 421 12.56 -8.56 -18.62
N PRO A 422 12.57 -9.68 -17.87
CA PRO A 422 13.47 -9.89 -16.73
C PRO A 422 14.94 -10.07 -17.13
N GLU A 423 15.22 -10.48 -18.38
CA GLU A 423 16.59 -10.65 -18.90
C GLU A 423 17.29 -9.32 -19.19
N ASP A 424 16.52 -8.24 -19.36
CA ASP A 424 17.04 -6.91 -19.66
C ASP A 424 17.00 -6.05 -18.39
N ILE A 425 18.07 -6.17 -17.59
CA ILE A 425 18.24 -5.43 -16.33
C ILE A 425 18.22 -3.91 -16.54
N MET A 426 18.61 -3.43 -17.72
CA MET A 426 18.62 -2.01 -18.04
C MET A 426 17.21 -1.43 -18.16
N SER A 427 16.23 -2.26 -18.53
CA SER A 427 14.83 -1.89 -18.60
C SER A 427 14.14 -1.75 -17.23
N ASN A 428 14.81 -2.11 -16.13
CA ASN A 428 14.28 -2.00 -14.78
C ASN A 428 14.07 -0.52 -14.41
N ARG A 429 12.83 -0.13 -14.08
CA ARG A 429 12.46 1.26 -13.75
C ARG A 429 13.10 1.79 -12.47
N GLY A 430 13.66 0.94 -11.62
CA GLY A 430 14.52 1.34 -10.51
C GLY A 430 15.79 2.08 -10.96
N ASN A 431 16.28 1.79 -12.17
CA ASN A 431 17.42 2.47 -12.78
C ASN A 431 17.11 3.95 -13.05
N ASP A 432 15.98 4.21 -13.72
CA ASP A 432 15.51 5.57 -13.98
C ASP A 432 15.21 6.32 -12.68
N LEU A 433 14.71 5.63 -11.66
CA LEU A 433 14.44 6.22 -10.34
C LEU A 433 15.75 6.69 -9.70
N LEU A 434 16.78 5.83 -9.67
CA LEU A 434 18.11 6.20 -9.16
C LEU A 434 18.68 7.39 -9.92
N LEU A 435 18.69 7.32 -11.26
CA LEU A 435 19.25 8.37 -12.11
C LEU A 435 18.56 9.72 -11.85
N LYS A 436 17.23 9.77 -11.76
CA LYS A 436 16.48 11.00 -11.48
C LYS A 436 16.82 11.60 -10.12
N ILE A 437 16.96 10.77 -9.07
CA ILE A 437 17.35 11.24 -7.73
C ILE A 437 18.75 11.83 -7.77
N LEU A 438 19.72 11.12 -8.35
CA LEU A 438 21.10 11.57 -8.41
C LEU A 438 21.23 12.84 -9.25
N GLN A 439 20.55 12.92 -10.39
CA GLN A 439 20.52 14.11 -11.24
C GLN A 439 19.92 15.33 -10.53
N HIS A 440 18.91 15.10 -9.69
CA HIS A 440 18.28 16.19 -8.93
C HIS A 440 19.15 16.65 -7.75
N ARG A 441 19.71 15.71 -6.97
CA ARG A 441 20.49 16.03 -5.76
C ARG A 441 21.93 16.45 -6.08
N TYR A 442 22.50 15.97 -7.18
CA TYR A 442 23.92 16.14 -7.54
C TYR A 442 24.12 16.53 -9.01
N PRO A 443 23.51 17.63 -9.51
CA PRO A 443 23.55 18.00 -10.93
C PRO A 443 24.98 18.24 -11.49
N SER A 444 25.92 18.76 -10.69
CA SER A 444 27.32 18.93 -11.14
C SER A 444 28.06 17.61 -11.37
N VAL A 445 27.73 16.57 -10.58
CA VAL A 445 28.31 15.22 -10.67
C VAL A 445 27.64 14.44 -11.80
N MET A 446 26.32 14.55 -11.92
CA MET A 446 25.49 13.81 -12.86
C MET A 446 25.37 14.50 -14.23
N LYS A 447 26.51 14.97 -14.77
CA LYS A 447 26.65 15.35 -16.19
C LYS A 447 26.83 14.10 -17.06
N GLU A 448 27.11 14.29 -18.36
CA GLU A 448 27.20 13.18 -19.33
C GLU A 448 28.13 12.04 -18.89
N ASP A 449 29.34 12.35 -18.43
CA ASP A 449 30.31 11.33 -18.00
C ASP A 449 29.86 10.55 -16.76
N GLY A 450 29.29 11.24 -15.76
CA GLY A 450 28.75 10.60 -14.55
C GLY A 450 27.54 9.73 -14.86
N ILE A 451 26.63 10.21 -15.71
CA ILE A 451 25.47 9.43 -16.17
C ILE A 451 25.93 8.19 -16.94
N ARG A 452 26.94 8.31 -17.81
CA ARG A 452 27.49 7.18 -18.57
C ARG A 452 28.07 6.12 -17.64
N ALA A 453 28.90 6.51 -16.69
CA ALA A 453 29.50 5.59 -15.72
C ALA A 453 28.43 4.86 -14.88
N VAL A 454 27.43 5.58 -14.37
CA VAL A 454 26.33 4.97 -13.61
C VAL A 454 25.50 4.02 -14.49
N ARG A 455 25.24 4.36 -15.75
CA ARG A 455 24.54 3.46 -16.68
C ARG A 455 25.32 2.19 -16.99
N GLU A 456 26.65 2.30 -17.13
CA GLU A 456 27.53 1.15 -17.32
C GLU A 456 27.49 0.22 -16.10
N TRP A 457 27.54 0.78 -14.89
CA TRP A 457 27.38 0.01 -13.66
C TRP A 457 25.97 -0.61 -13.51
N LEU A 458 24.91 0.12 -13.88
CA LEU A 458 23.54 -0.40 -13.85
C LEU A 458 23.31 -1.52 -14.88
N ALA A 459 24.08 -1.55 -15.97
CA ALA A 459 24.04 -2.61 -16.98
C ALA A 459 24.71 -3.91 -16.53
N ALA A 460 25.52 -3.86 -15.47
CA ALA A 460 26.13 -5.04 -14.88
C ALA A 460 25.05 -6.00 -14.35
N GLY A 461 25.02 -7.22 -14.90
CA GLY A 461 24.04 -8.25 -14.54
C GLY A 461 24.38 -9.00 -13.24
N SER A 462 25.66 -9.01 -12.86
CA SER A 462 26.16 -9.66 -11.65
C SER A 462 26.87 -8.68 -10.71
N GLN A 463 27.06 -9.08 -9.45
CA GLN A 463 27.83 -8.30 -8.48
C GLN A 463 29.30 -8.16 -8.93
N GLU A 464 29.89 -9.22 -9.48
CA GLU A 464 31.28 -9.23 -9.95
C GLU A 464 31.51 -8.25 -11.10
N ASP A 465 30.58 -8.20 -12.06
CA ASP A 465 30.62 -7.23 -13.17
C ASP A 465 30.50 -5.79 -12.63
N GLY A 466 29.63 -5.57 -11.65
CA GLY A 466 29.45 -4.26 -11.02
C GLY A 466 30.71 -3.80 -10.28
N GLU A 467 31.36 -4.68 -9.53
CA GLU A 467 32.65 -4.39 -8.86
C GLU A 467 33.78 -4.17 -9.89
N SER A 468 33.74 -4.87 -11.04
CA SER A 468 34.70 -4.67 -12.12
C SER A 468 34.58 -3.29 -12.75
N VAL A 469 33.36 -2.81 -13.00
CA VAL A 469 33.12 -1.42 -13.44
C VAL A 469 33.61 -0.44 -12.36
N TYR A 470 33.27 -0.68 -11.09
CA TYR A 470 33.69 0.18 -9.98
C TYR A 470 35.22 0.31 -9.88
N THR A 471 35.92 -0.81 -9.99
CA THR A 471 37.39 -0.87 -9.98
C THR A 471 37.99 -0.25 -11.24
N GLY A 472 37.36 -0.44 -12.40
CA GLY A 472 37.81 0.12 -13.68
C GLY A 472 37.84 1.65 -13.70
N TYR A 473 36.90 2.30 -13.01
CA TYR A 473 36.90 3.75 -12.80
C TYR A 473 37.80 4.22 -11.65
N GLN A 474 38.52 3.31 -10.98
CA GLN A 474 39.44 3.60 -9.86
C GLN A 474 38.78 4.43 -8.76
N VAL A 475 37.55 4.06 -8.38
CA VAL A 475 36.79 4.80 -7.36
C VAL A 475 37.49 4.69 -6.01
N ASP A 476 37.91 5.83 -5.46
CA ASP A 476 38.43 5.95 -4.10
C ASP A 476 37.31 6.39 -3.15
N ASP A 477 36.86 5.47 -2.28
CA ASP A 477 35.79 5.70 -1.30
C ASP A 477 36.15 6.78 -0.27
N ASP A 478 37.41 6.81 0.19
CA ASP A 478 37.88 7.78 1.19
C ASP A 478 37.94 9.18 0.58
N TRP A 479 38.43 9.28 -0.66
CA TRP A 479 38.38 10.52 -1.42
C TRP A 479 36.94 10.98 -1.63
N CYS A 480 36.03 10.11 -2.08
CA CYS A 480 34.61 10.45 -2.28
C CYS A 480 33.95 10.95 -0.99
N LEU A 481 34.24 10.32 0.15
CA LEU A 481 33.76 10.76 1.47
C LEU A 481 34.33 12.12 1.85
N SER A 482 35.62 12.37 1.65
CA SER A 482 36.26 13.66 1.95
C SER A 482 35.68 14.81 1.12
N VAL A 483 35.40 14.55 -0.16
CA VAL A 483 34.77 15.48 -1.09
C VAL A 483 33.35 15.80 -0.61
N LEU A 484 32.56 14.78 -0.27
CA LEU A 484 31.19 14.98 0.25
C LEU A 484 31.17 15.73 1.59
N GLN A 485 32.18 15.59 2.45
CA GLN A 485 32.28 16.34 3.71
C GLN A 485 32.60 17.81 3.48
N THR A 486 33.53 18.11 2.56
CA THR A 486 33.94 19.49 2.25
C THR A 486 32.76 20.31 1.71
N PHE A 487 31.88 19.69 0.93
CA PHE A 487 30.67 20.33 0.42
C PHE A 487 29.56 20.54 1.47
N GLN A 488 29.64 19.88 2.63
CA GLN A 488 28.62 19.98 3.68
C GLN A 488 28.83 21.19 4.61
N THR A 489 30.03 21.76 4.65
CA THR A 489 30.33 22.94 5.50
C THR A 489 29.85 24.26 4.91
N ASP A 490 29.58 24.32 3.60
CA ASP A 490 28.99 25.49 2.94
C ASP A 490 27.46 25.38 2.92
N THR A 491 26.85 26.10 3.85
CA THR A 491 25.46 25.99 4.31
C THR A 491 24.37 26.47 3.35
N ASP A 492 24.56 26.39 2.04
CA ASP A 492 23.48 26.58 1.07
C ASP A 492 23.31 25.32 0.23
N ALA A 493 22.23 24.58 0.47
CA ALA A 493 21.83 23.34 -0.23
C ALA A 493 21.68 23.49 -1.77
N SER A 494 21.98 24.67 -2.31
CA SER A 494 22.00 25.05 -3.72
C SER A 494 23.37 24.82 -4.40
N PHE A 495 24.41 24.45 -3.66
CA PHE A 495 25.80 24.50 -4.17
C PHE A 495 26.18 23.38 -5.16
N PHE A 496 25.46 22.25 -5.22
CA PHE A 496 25.71 21.25 -6.27
C PHE A 496 25.45 21.77 -7.70
N GLY A 497 24.88 22.98 -7.86
CA GLY A 497 24.51 23.53 -9.15
C GLY A 497 25.55 24.44 -9.84
N GLN A 498 26.58 24.94 -9.15
CA GLN A 498 27.34 26.10 -9.69
C GLN A 498 28.87 25.96 -9.81
N GLU A 499 29.56 25.15 -9.01
CA GLU A 499 31.02 24.96 -9.19
C GLU A 499 31.35 23.74 -10.07
N GLU A 500 32.21 23.97 -11.06
CA GLU A 500 32.67 22.91 -11.97
C GLU A 500 33.61 21.94 -11.24
N MET A 501 33.09 20.77 -10.86
CA MET A 501 33.92 19.66 -10.42
C MET A 501 34.87 19.21 -11.55
N ASN A 502 36.11 18.84 -11.22
CA ASN A 502 37.07 18.29 -12.19
C ASN A 502 36.49 17.09 -12.96
N LEU A 503 36.73 17.04 -14.28
CA LEU A 503 36.17 16.04 -15.19
C LEU A 503 36.48 14.60 -14.76
N GLU A 504 37.68 14.33 -14.24
CA GLU A 504 38.13 12.99 -13.85
C GLU A 504 37.48 12.47 -12.56
N GLY A 505 37.05 13.36 -11.65
CA GLY A 505 36.46 12.97 -10.37
C GLY A 505 34.95 12.73 -10.42
N ARG A 506 34.25 13.21 -11.48
CA ARG A 506 32.79 13.09 -11.60
C ARG A 506 32.31 11.64 -11.72
N PRO A 507 32.91 10.79 -12.59
CA PRO A 507 32.49 9.39 -12.71
C PRO A 507 32.67 8.61 -11.40
N GLN A 508 33.78 8.86 -10.69
CA GLN A 508 34.07 8.20 -9.42
C GLN A 508 33.01 8.52 -8.37
N LEU A 509 32.73 9.82 -8.17
CA LEU A 509 31.73 10.25 -7.20
C LEU A 509 30.31 9.80 -7.59
N ALA A 510 29.98 9.79 -8.88
CA ALA A 510 28.69 9.31 -9.38
C ALA A 510 28.47 7.83 -9.05
N LEU A 511 29.48 6.98 -9.28
CA LEU A 511 29.44 5.55 -8.96
C LEU A 511 29.37 5.30 -7.45
N PHE A 512 30.15 6.04 -6.65
CA PHE A 512 30.10 5.97 -5.21
C PHE A 512 28.68 6.29 -4.68
N LEU A 513 28.08 7.37 -5.16
CA LEU A 513 26.72 7.74 -4.81
C LEU A 513 25.70 6.67 -5.26
N ALA A 514 25.82 6.15 -6.49
CA ALA A 514 24.96 5.08 -6.98
C ALA A 514 24.96 3.86 -6.05
N ARG A 515 26.14 3.40 -5.60
CA ARG A 515 26.30 2.27 -4.67
C ARG A 515 25.74 2.55 -3.27
N LYS A 516 25.78 3.81 -2.81
CA LYS A 516 25.18 4.19 -1.51
C LYS A 516 23.64 4.24 -1.57
N TYR A 517 23.05 4.63 -2.69
CA TYR A 517 21.59 4.75 -2.86
C TYR A 517 20.92 3.45 -3.32
N LEU A 518 21.60 2.59 -4.08
CA LEU A 518 21.00 1.41 -4.69
C LEU A 518 21.76 0.14 -4.35
N ARG A 519 21.03 -0.90 -3.94
CA ARG A 519 21.52 -2.25 -3.73
C ARG A 519 20.83 -3.23 -4.66
N ASN A 520 21.61 -4.15 -5.22
CA ASN A 520 21.08 -5.25 -6.02
C ASN A 520 20.68 -6.40 -5.11
N PHE A 521 19.51 -6.99 -5.37
CA PHE A 521 19.05 -8.21 -4.71
C PHE A 521 18.67 -9.23 -5.78
N GLU A 522 19.36 -10.37 -5.82
CA GLU A 522 19.23 -11.33 -6.92
C GLU A 522 17.99 -12.23 -6.78
N THR A 523 16.80 -11.68 -7.01
CA THR A 523 15.52 -12.40 -6.93
C THR A 523 14.47 -11.89 -7.92
N THR A 524 13.37 -12.64 -8.03
CA THR A 524 12.16 -12.24 -8.76
C THR A 524 11.28 -11.31 -7.93
N HIS A 525 10.28 -10.68 -8.56
CA HIS A 525 9.49 -9.60 -7.96
C HIS A 525 8.76 -9.97 -6.65
N CYS A 526 8.16 -11.16 -6.60
CA CYS A 526 7.28 -11.60 -5.50
C CYS A 526 8.01 -12.33 -4.36
N THR A 527 9.34 -12.44 -4.41
CA THR A 527 10.11 -13.12 -3.35
C THR A 527 10.15 -12.23 -2.10
N PRO A 528 9.76 -12.69 -0.89
CA PRO A 528 9.84 -11.86 0.30
C PRO A 528 11.27 -11.33 0.56
N LEU A 529 11.40 -10.05 0.90
CA LEU A 529 12.69 -9.45 1.24
C LEU A 529 13.17 -9.98 2.60
N PRO A 530 14.31 -10.67 2.71
CA PRO A 530 14.83 -11.10 3.99
C PRO A 530 15.33 -9.88 4.79
N PHE A 531 15.29 -9.96 6.12
CA PHE A 531 15.78 -8.88 6.98
C PHE A 531 17.26 -8.53 6.74
N SER A 532 18.07 -9.49 6.30
CA SER A 532 19.48 -9.25 5.96
C SER A 532 19.69 -8.18 4.89
N GLU A 533 18.72 -7.97 4.00
CA GLU A 533 18.75 -6.95 2.94
C GLU A 533 18.06 -5.64 3.37
N PHE A 534 17.35 -5.65 4.50
CA PHE A 534 16.68 -4.46 5.02
C PHE A 534 17.66 -3.62 5.82
N HIS A 535 18.27 -2.64 5.16
CA HIS A 535 19.18 -1.69 5.79
C HIS A 535 18.54 -0.32 5.95
N VAL A 536 18.76 0.29 7.11
CA VAL A 536 18.38 1.69 7.33
C VAL A 536 19.42 2.57 6.64
N PRO A 537 19.06 3.35 5.60
CA PRO A 537 20.00 4.27 4.99
C PRO A 537 20.37 5.35 6.00
N SER A 538 21.66 5.64 6.11
CA SER A 538 22.17 6.76 6.89
C SER A 538 22.12 8.04 6.06
N LYS A 539 22.02 9.21 6.71
CA LYS A 539 22.40 10.45 6.05
C LYS A 539 23.86 10.31 5.62
N LEU A 540 24.22 10.85 4.45
CA LEU A 540 25.62 10.86 3.99
C LEU A 540 26.56 11.50 5.04
N GLN A 541 26.01 12.35 5.92
CA GLN A 541 26.64 12.97 7.09
C GLN A 541 27.06 11.98 8.20
N GLU A 542 26.38 10.84 8.38
CA GLU A 542 26.61 9.90 9.49
C GLU A 542 27.45 8.68 9.09
N ALA A 543 27.50 8.33 7.79
CA ALA A 543 28.28 7.21 7.29
C ALA A 543 29.78 7.35 7.61
N SER A 544 30.29 8.59 7.57
CA SER A 544 31.70 8.90 7.86
C SER A 544 32.14 8.67 9.31
N LYS A 545 31.21 8.50 10.25
CA LYS A 545 31.53 8.27 11.68
C LYS A 545 31.54 6.80 12.08
N LYS A 546 31.03 5.90 11.23
CA LYS A 546 30.93 4.46 11.53
C LYS A 546 32.04 3.61 10.89
N GLU A 547 32.81 4.19 9.95
CA GLU A 547 33.95 3.53 9.30
C GLU A 547 35.31 3.91 9.94
N LYS A 548 35.29 4.67 11.05
CA LYS A 548 36.41 4.83 11.99
C LYS A 548 36.10 4.08 13.28
#